data_AF-A0A955FW31-F1
#
_entry.id   AF-A0A955FW31-F1
#
_cell.length_a   1.000
_cell.length_b   1.000
_cell.length_c   1.000
_cell.angle_alpha   90.00
_cell.angle_beta   90.00
_cell.angle_gamma   90.00
#
_symmetry.space_group_name_H-M   'P 1'
#
loop_
_entity.id
_entity.type
_entity.pdbx_description
1 polymer ?
#
loop_
_entity_poly.entity_id
_entity_poly.type
_entity_poly.pdbx_seq_one_letter_code
_entity_poly.pdbx_strand_id
1 'polypeptide(L)'
;MVKSEKAIRADEDRKIAAAARLKGVASHGSGFMSFVREQGVVGLAVGLAIGTAAGASVKVIVDEFISPIVALLTRGVDLNSLKWVILEKTADQPEVAIGWGAILSSVITLLATAFVIYQLVHIAKLDRIDKKKD
;
A
#
# COMPACT_ATOMS: atom_id res chain seq x y z
N MET A 1 -2.07 -64.29 26.08
CA MET A 1 -1.08 -63.21 26.24
C MET A 1 -0.83 -62.42 24.96
N VAL A 2 -0.76 -63.04 23.76
CA VAL A 2 -0.47 -62.37 22.47
C VAL A 2 -1.47 -61.26 22.06
N LYS A 3 -2.75 -61.36 22.46
CA LYS A 3 -3.79 -60.37 22.10
C LYS A 3 -3.62 -59.01 22.80
N SER A 4 -2.97 -58.99 23.97
CA SER A 4 -2.72 -57.77 24.74
C SER A 4 -1.56 -56.96 24.14
N GLU A 5 -0.53 -57.63 23.62
CA GLU A 5 0.64 -56.97 23.00
C GLU A 5 0.28 -56.25 21.69
N LYS A 6 -0.58 -56.85 20.86
CA LYS A 6 -1.06 -56.21 19.62
C LYS A 6 -1.90 -54.96 19.87
N ALA A 7 -2.71 -54.96 20.93
CA ALA A 7 -3.53 -53.81 21.29
C ALA A 7 -2.66 -52.62 21.77
N ILE A 8 -1.58 -52.91 22.49
CA ILE A 8 -0.64 -51.88 22.98
C ILE A 8 0.12 -51.23 21.80
N ARG A 9 0.63 -52.03 20.85
CA ARG A 9 1.31 -51.51 19.65
C ARG A 9 0.40 -50.68 18.75
N ALA A 10 -0.87 -51.08 18.60
CA ALA A 10 -1.84 -50.33 17.81
C ALA A 10 -2.18 -48.96 18.42
N ASP A 11 -2.18 -48.84 19.75
CA ASP A 11 -2.39 -47.57 20.45
C ASP A 11 -1.16 -46.65 20.34
N GLU A 12 0.03 -47.23 20.36
CA GLU A 12 1.31 -46.54 20.17
C GLU A 12 1.46 -46.00 18.74
N ASP A 13 1.15 -46.81 17.73
CA ASP A 13 1.16 -46.41 16.32
C ASP A 13 0.15 -45.28 16.03
N ARG A 14 -1.03 -45.31 16.68
CA ARG A 14 -2.02 -44.23 16.59
C ARG A 14 -1.52 -42.92 17.19
N LYS A 15 -0.83 -42.99 18.33
CA LYS A 15 -0.23 -41.81 19.00
C LYS A 15 0.90 -41.21 18.16
N ILE A 16 1.73 -42.04 17.56
CA ILE A 16 2.83 -41.61 16.67
C ILE A 16 2.27 -40.94 15.40
N ALA A 17 1.23 -41.52 14.78
CA ALA A 17 0.58 -40.94 13.61
C ALA A 17 -0.15 -39.61 13.91
N ALA A 18 -0.74 -39.46 15.10
CA ALA A 18 -1.36 -38.21 15.54
C ALA A 18 -0.32 -37.11 15.80
N ALA A 19 0.82 -37.45 16.43
CA ALA A 19 1.91 -36.52 16.69
C ALA A 19 2.58 -36.03 15.40
N ALA A 20 2.75 -36.90 14.40
CA ALA A 20 3.32 -36.54 13.10
C ALA A 20 2.46 -35.53 12.32
N ARG A 21 1.12 -35.64 12.40
CA ARG A 21 0.19 -34.71 11.75
C ARG A 21 0.21 -33.32 12.37
N LEU A 22 0.30 -33.23 13.70
CA LEU A 22 0.44 -31.94 14.41
C LEU A 22 1.73 -31.22 14.02
N LYS A 23 2.83 -31.95 13.87
CA LYS A 23 4.14 -31.40 13.49
C LYS A 23 4.17 -30.92 12.03
N GLY A 24 3.49 -31.61 11.11
CA GLY A 24 3.38 -31.22 9.71
C GLY A 24 2.46 -30.00 9.45
N VAL A 25 1.43 -29.78 10.29
CA VAL A 25 0.62 -28.56 10.23
C VAL A 25 1.37 -27.38 10.86
N ALA A 26 2.10 -27.61 11.97
CA ALA A 26 2.95 -26.59 12.58
C ALA A 26 4.11 -26.14 11.66
N SER A 27 4.60 -27.02 10.77
CA SER A 27 5.77 -26.73 9.91
C SER A 27 5.51 -25.68 8.84
N HIS A 28 4.27 -25.49 8.40
CA HIS A 28 3.95 -24.50 7.37
C HIS A 28 3.93 -23.08 7.95
N GLY A 29 3.36 -22.89 9.15
CA GLY A 29 3.38 -21.61 9.85
C GLY A 29 4.77 -21.25 10.37
N SER A 30 5.51 -22.21 10.93
CA SER A 30 6.89 -21.97 11.38
C SER A 30 7.84 -21.74 10.20
N GLY A 31 7.66 -22.46 9.08
CA GLY A 31 8.45 -22.30 7.86
C GLY A 31 8.26 -20.93 7.22
N PHE A 32 7.03 -20.43 7.17
CA PHE A 32 6.74 -19.07 6.71
C PHE A 32 7.35 -18.00 7.63
N MET A 33 7.26 -18.19 8.95
CA MET A 33 7.85 -17.24 9.90
C MET A 33 9.39 -17.20 9.82
N SER A 34 10.04 -18.34 9.53
CA SER A 34 11.49 -18.36 9.23
C SER A 34 11.80 -17.65 7.92
N PHE A 35 11.04 -17.91 6.85
CA PHE A 35 11.22 -17.23 5.56
C PHE A 35 11.09 -15.71 5.66
N VAL A 36 10.06 -15.22 6.34
CA VAL A 36 9.81 -13.78 6.54
C VAL A 36 10.94 -13.10 7.30
N ARG A 37 11.58 -13.82 8.24
CA ARG A 37 12.76 -13.32 8.99
C ARG A 37 14.03 -13.38 8.15
N GLU A 38 14.28 -14.48 7.44
CA GLU A 38 15.49 -14.69 6.64
C GLU A 38 15.56 -13.76 5.43
N GLN A 39 14.42 -13.46 4.80
CA GLN A 39 14.36 -12.63 3.60
C GLN A 39 14.13 -11.14 3.90
N GLY A 40 14.10 -10.73 5.17
CA GLY A 40 13.94 -9.31 5.55
C GLY A 40 12.59 -8.68 5.13
N VAL A 41 11.59 -9.49 4.82
CA VAL A 41 10.29 -9.04 4.28
C VAL A 41 9.55 -8.13 5.27
N VAL A 42 9.76 -8.33 6.58
CA VAL A 42 9.14 -7.50 7.63
C VAL A 42 9.51 -6.02 7.45
N GLY A 43 10.77 -5.71 7.16
CA GLY A 43 11.23 -4.33 6.97
C GLY A 43 10.60 -3.69 5.73
N LEU A 44 10.49 -4.44 4.64
CA LEU A 44 9.84 -3.99 3.41
C LEU A 44 8.34 -3.76 3.61
N ALA A 45 7.66 -4.67 4.33
CA ALA A 45 6.23 -4.56 4.62
C ALA A 45 5.93 -3.34 5.49
N VAL A 46 6.73 -3.09 6.52
CA VAL A 46 6.58 -1.91 7.39
C VAL A 46 6.88 -0.63 6.62
N GLY A 47 7.94 -0.61 5.80
CA GLY A 47 8.28 0.53 4.95
C GLY A 47 7.18 0.88 3.96
N LEU A 48 6.58 -0.12 3.31
CA LEU A 48 5.45 0.08 2.40
C LEU A 48 4.20 0.58 3.14
N ALA A 49 3.87 -0.01 4.29
CA ALA A 49 2.69 0.39 5.08
C ALA A 49 2.78 1.84 5.58
N ILE A 50 3.97 2.26 6.04
CA ILE A 50 4.20 3.65 6.45
C ILE A 50 4.22 4.57 5.23
N GLY A 51 4.84 4.15 4.13
CA GLY A 51 4.91 4.93 2.88
C GLY A 51 3.53 5.22 2.29
N THR A 52 2.62 4.25 2.29
CA THR A 52 1.24 4.44 1.79
C THR A 52 0.45 5.38 2.69
N ALA A 53 0.55 5.24 4.01
CA ALA A 53 -0.12 6.13 4.97
C ALA A 53 0.42 7.58 4.90
N ALA A 54 1.74 7.75 4.78
CA ALA A 54 2.39 9.04 4.63
C ALA A 54 1.98 9.71 3.30
N GLY A 55 1.98 8.96 2.20
CA GLY A 55 1.52 9.44 0.90
C GLY A 55 0.05 9.90 0.91
N ALA A 56 -0.84 9.15 1.58
CA ALA A 56 -2.24 9.52 1.76
C ALA A 56 -2.39 10.83 2.56
N SER A 57 -1.60 11.00 3.63
CA SER A 57 -1.62 12.21 4.45
C SER A 57 -1.22 13.45 3.65
N VAL A 58 -0.18 13.33 2.81
CA VAL A 58 0.25 14.42 1.94
C VAL A 58 -0.77 14.71 0.85
N LYS A 59 -1.38 13.67 0.26
CA LYS A 59 -2.46 13.84 -0.72
C LYS A 59 -3.61 14.68 -0.16
N VAL A 60 -4.03 14.46 1.09
CA VAL A 60 -5.06 15.29 1.74
C VAL A 60 -4.62 16.74 1.83
N ILE A 61 -3.37 17.02 2.20
CA ILE A 61 -2.86 18.40 2.25
C ILE A 61 -2.88 19.05 0.85
N VAL A 62 -2.50 18.30 -0.19
CA VAL A 62 -2.53 18.80 -1.57
C VAL A 62 -3.98 19.05 -2.02
N ASP A 63 -4.88 18.11 -1.80
CA ASP A 63 -6.26 18.19 -2.25
C ASP A 63 -7.05 19.28 -1.50
N GLU A 64 -6.83 19.44 -0.19
CA GLU A 64 -7.57 20.40 0.66
C GLU A 64 -6.95 21.81 0.70
N PHE A 65 -5.64 21.94 0.49
CA PHE A 65 -4.96 23.23 0.57
C PHE A 65 -4.46 23.73 -0.78
N ILE A 66 -3.74 22.90 -1.54
CA ILE A 66 -3.12 23.32 -2.81
C ILE A 66 -4.18 23.46 -3.91
N SER A 67 -5.05 22.46 -4.10
CA SER A 67 -6.07 22.47 -5.15
C SER A 67 -7.01 23.67 -5.09
N PRO A 68 -7.58 24.09 -3.94
CA PRO A 68 -8.41 25.29 -3.90
C PRO A 68 -7.63 26.59 -4.17
N ILE A 69 -6.38 26.69 -3.73
CA ILE A 69 -5.53 27.86 -4.03
C ILE A 69 -5.25 27.95 -5.54
N VAL A 70 -4.94 26.82 -6.17
CA VAL A 70 -4.74 26.75 -7.62
C VAL A 70 -6.04 27.08 -8.35
N ALA A 71 -7.18 26.55 -7.91
CA ALA A 71 -8.50 26.84 -8.48
C ALA A 71 -8.86 28.33 -8.36
N LEU A 72 -8.54 29.00 -7.25
CA LEU A 72 -8.75 30.45 -7.10
C LEU A 72 -7.89 31.26 -8.08
N LEU A 73 -6.64 30.85 -8.30
CA LEU A 73 -5.72 31.51 -9.24
C LEU A 73 -6.14 31.31 -10.71
N THR A 74 -6.75 30.16 -11.04
CA THR A 74 -7.29 29.87 -12.38
C THR A 74 -8.72 30.37 -12.59
N ARG A 75 -9.25 31.24 -11.71
CA ARG A 75 -10.64 31.79 -11.74
C ARG A 75 -11.75 30.72 -11.63
N GLY A 76 -11.54 29.70 -10.82
CA GLY A 76 -12.53 28.64 -10.58
C GLY A 76 -12.57 27.59 -11.68
N VAL A 77 -11.57 27.54 -12.58
CA VAL A 77 -11.43 26.42 -13.51
C VAL A 77 -10.96 25.22 -12.70
N ASP A 78 -11.91 24.33 -12.42
CA ASP A 78 -11.64 23.04 -11.81
C ASP A 78 -10.84 22.18 -12.81
N LEU A 79 -9.63 21.77 -12.43
CA LEU A 79 -8.75 20.98 -13.29
C LEU A 79 -9.39 19.67 -13.71
N ASN A 80 -10.28 19.13 -12.88
CA ASN A 80 -11.10 17.96 -13.21
C ASN A 80 -12.21 18.25 -14.22
N SER A 81 -12.64 19.51 -14.34
CA SER A 81 -13.70 19.95 -15.26
C SER A 81 -13.17 20.35 -16.65
N LEU A 82 -11.84 20.39 -16.84
CA LEU A 82 -11.21 20.60 -18.14
C LEU A 82 -11.49 19.39 -19.04
N LYS A 83 -12.53 19.54 -19.85
CA LYS A 83 -12.98 18.59 -20.83
C LYS A 83 -12.86 19.22 -22.20
N TRP A 84 -12.25 18.51 -23.14
CA TRP A 84 -12.34 18.90 -24.55
C TRP A 84 -13.68 18.38 -25.06
N VAL A 85 -14.64 19.29 -25.24
CA VAL A 85 -15.97 18.94 -25.75
C VAL A 85 -15.82 18.66 -27.25
N ILE A 86 -16.07 17.42 -27.65
CA ILE A 86 -16.04 17.00 -29.05
C ILE A 86 -17.44 17.15 -29.66
N LEU A 87 -18.49 16.93 -28.85
CA LEU A 87 -19.90 17.16 -29.19
C LEU A 87 -20.61 17.85 -28.03
N GLU A 88 -21.18 19.03 -28.28
CA GLU A 88 -21.93 19.78 -27.28
C GLU A 88 -23.24 19.09 -26.91
N LYS A 89 -23.65 19.24 -25.64
CA LYS A 89 -24.91 18.70 -25.13
C LYS A 89 -26.08 19.37 -25.86
N THR A 90 -26.87 18.59 -26.58
CA THR A 90 -28.17 19.01 -27.12
C THR A 90 -29.30 18.33 -26.34
N ALA A 91 -30.52 18.89 -26.37
CA ALA A 91 -31.67 18.44 -25.56
C ALA A 91 -31.96 16.92 -25.62
N ASP A 92 -31.60 16.25 -26.72
CA ASP A 92 -31.87 14.83 -26.96
C ASP A 92 -30.64 13.90 -26.93
N GLN A 93 -29.42 14.41 -26.71
CA GLN A 93 -28.21 13.56 -26.70
C GLN A 93 -27.23 13.89 -25.56
N PRO A 94 -26.66 12.85 -24.90
CA PRO A 94 -25.66 13.03 -23.88
C PRO A 94 -24.36 13.63 -24.46
N GLU A 95 -23.74 14.53 -23.69
CA GLU A 95 -22.47 15.16 -24.03
C GLU A 95 -21.36 14.10 -24.19
N VAL A 96 -20.63 14.14 -25.30
CA VAL A 96 -19.44 13.31 -25.50
C VAL A 96 -18.22 14.22 -25.42
N ALA A 97 -17.58 14.21 -24.25
CA ALA A 97 -16.37 14.97 -23.98
C ALA A 97 -15.25 14.02 -23.53
N ILE A 98 -14.04 14.26 -24.03
CA ILE A 98 -12.85 13.60 -23.49
C ILE A 98 -12.36 14.44 -22.32
N GLY A 99 -12.62 13.96 -21.11
CA GLY A 99 -12.17 14.56 -19.86
C GLY A 99 -10.69 14.26 -19.61
N TRP A 100 -9.78 14.99 -20.26
CA TRP A 100 -8.34 14.92 -19.96
C TRP A 100 -7.97 15.62 -18.64
N GLY A 101 -8.88 16.44 -18.11
CA GLY A 101 -8.74 17.15 -16.85
C GLY A 101 -8.45 16.24 -15.66
N ALA A 102 -9.09 15.06 -15.57
CA ALA A 102 -8.84 14.11 -14.49
C ALA A 102 -7.41 13.54 -14.50
N ILE A 103 -6.88 13.25 -15.69
CA ILE A 103 -5.50 12.76 -15.85
C ILE A 103 -4.52 13.87 -15.48
N LEU A 104 -4.71 15.08 -16.02
CA LEU A 104 -3.84 16.21 -15.69
C LEU A 104 -3.90 16.56 -14.18
N SER A 105 -5.09 16.53 -13.58
CA SER A 105 -5.27 16.73 -12.15
C SER A 105 -4.49 15.68 -11.36
N SER A 106 -4.57 14.39 -11.73
CA SER A 106 -3.82 13.33 -11.05
C SER A 106 -2.30 13.49 -11.16
N VAL A 107 -1.79 13.95 -12.32
CA VAL A 107 -0.36 14.24 -12.52
C VAL A 107 0.08 15.43 -11.66
N ILE A 108 -0.72 16.49 -11.60
CA ILE A 108 -0.46 17.65 -10.75
C ILE A 108 -0.43 17.25 -9.27
N THR A 109 -1.42 16.47 -8.82
CA THR A 109 -1.45 15.94 -7.45
C THR A 109 -0.24 15.06 -7.15
N LEU A 110 0.20 14.22 -8.09
CA LEU A 110 1.39 13.38 -7.94
C LEU A 110 2.66 14.25 -7.77
N LEU A 111 2.86 15.25 -8.62
CA LEU A 111 4.01 16.15 -8.56
C LEU A 111 4.00 17.01 -7.29
N ALA A 112 2.83 17.53 -6.90
CA ALA A 112 2.67 18.29 -5.67
C ALA A 112 2.94 17.42 -4.43
N THR A 113 2.43 16.19 -4.40
CA THR A 113 2.68 15.24 -3.32
C THR A 113 4.16 14.90 -3.20
N ALA A 114 4.83 14.61 -4.32
CA ALA A 114 6.27 14.37 -4.36
C ALA A 114 7.07 15.59 -3.86
N PHE A 115 6.67 16.80 -4.27
CA PHE A 115 7.30 18.05 -3.84
C PHE A 115 7.14 18.29 -2.33
N VAL A 116 5.95 18.09 -1.77
CA VAL A 116 5.71 18.25 -0.33
C VAL A 116 6.50 17.21 0.48
N ILE A 117 6.55 15.95 0.03
CA ILE A 117 7.36 14.90 0.68
C ILE A 117 8.85 15.29 0.66
N TYR A 118 9.36 15.73 -0.48
CA TYR A 118 10.74 16.22 -0.59
C TYR A 118 11.01 17.35 0.39
N GLN A 119 10.11 18.34 0.44
CA GLN A 119 10.27 19.49 1.32
C GLN A 119 10.25 19.08 2.81
N LEU A 120 9.41 18.12 3.19
CA LEU A 120 9.35 17.57 4.55
C LEU A 120 10.65 16.86 4.93
N VAL A 121 11.18 15.99 4.06
CA VAL A 121 12.45 15.28 4.30
C VAL A 121 13.61 16.28 4.43
N HIS A 122 13.63 17.30 3.57
CA HIS A 122 14.66 18.32 3.56
C HIS A 122 14.59 19.24 4.80
N ILE A 123 13.39 19.68 5.21
CA ILE A 123 13.18 20.49 6.42
C ILE A 123 13.51 19.69 7.69
N ALA A 124 13.10 18.42 7.73
CA ALA A 124 13.42 17.51 8.82
C ALA A 124 14.93 17.25 8.95
N LYS A 125 15.76 17.72 8.01
CA LYS A 125 17.22 17.57 7.99
C LYS A 125 17.66 16.10 8.17
N LEU A 126 16.85 15.14 7.71
CA LEU A 126 17.23 13.73 7.72
C LEU A 126 18.46 13.50 6.83
N ASP A 127 18.64 14.34 5.79
CA ASP A 127 19.87 14.44 4.97
C ASP A 127 21.13 14.77 5.78
N ARG A 128 21.00 15.36 6.98
CA ARG A 128 22.12 15.74 7.85
C ARG A 128 22.41 14.73 8.95
N ILE A 129 21.54 13.76 9.19
CA ILE A 129 21.74 12.70 10.19
C ILE A 129 22.79 11.68 9.70
N ASP A 130 23.04 11.64 8.40
CA ASP A 130 24.10 10.83 7.78
C ASP A 130 25.49 11.51 7.77
N LYS A 131 25.64 12.64 8.48
CA LYS A 131 26.99 13.12 8.81
C LYS A 131 27.59 12.15 9.83
N LYS A 132 28.41 11.22 9.31
CA LYS A 132 29.43 10.46 10.03
C LYS A 132 29.80 11.16 11.34
N LYS A 133 29.52 10.48 12.45
CA LYS A 133 30.31 10.65 13.67
C LYS A 133 31.75 10.32 13.29
N ASP A 134 32.52 11.34 12.98
CA ASP A 134 33.93 11.34 13.36
C ASP A 134 34.00 11.57 14.88
#